data_AF-A0A0S2UQH4-F1
#
_entry.id   AF-A0A0S2UQH4-F1
#
_cell.length_a   1.000
_cell.length_b   1.000
_cell.length_c   1.000
_cell.angle_alpha   90.00
_cell.angle_beta   90.00
_cell.angle_gamma   90.00
#
_symmetry.space_group_name_H-M   'P 1'
#
loop_
_entity.id
_entity.type
_entity.pdbx_description
1 polymer ?
#
loop_
_entity_poly.entity_id
_entity_poly.type
_entity_poly.pdbx_seq_one_letter_code
_entity_poly.pdbx_strand_id
1 'polypeptide(L)' 'TFLHETGSNNPLGIPSDCDKIPFHPYYTIKDILGFVLMLSLLVALALFSPNLLGDPENFTPANPLATPP' A
#
# COMPACT_ATOMS: atom_id res chain seq x y z
N THR A 1 -8.44 -22.42 -4.75
CA THR A 1 -7.08 -22.59 -5.29
C THR A 1 -6.25 -21.38 -4.90
N PHE A 2 -4.96 -21.57 -4.64
CA PHE A 2 -4.05 -20.50 -4.23
C PHE A 2 -3.46 -19.75 -5.42
N LEU A 3 -2.98 -18.52 -5.20
CA LEU A 3 -2.54 -17.62 -6.27
C LEU A 3 -1.47 -18.24 -7.18
N HIS A 4 -0.49 -18.97 -6.65
CA HIS A 4 0.55 -19.58 -7.48
C HIS A 4 0.09 -20.87 -8.18
N GLU A 5 -1.03 -21.46 -7.75
CA GLU A 5 -1.64 -22.60 -8.46
C GLU A 5 -2.41 -22.13 -9.70
N THR A 6 -3.05 -20.95 -9.64
CA THR A 6 -3.86 -20.40 -10.75
C THR A 6 -3.15 -19.33 -11.57
N GLY A 7 -2.15 -18.66 -11.01
CA GLY A 7 -1.62 -17.40 -11.51
C GLY A 7 -2.53 -16.19 -11.22
N SER A 8 -2.02 -15.00 -11.51
CA SER A 8 -2.76 -13.74 -11.43
C SER A 8 -3.82 -13.62 -12.53
N ASN A 9 -4.95 -12.99 -12.21
CA ASN A 9 -5.90 -12.55 -13.22
C ASN A 9 -5.38 -11.31 -13.96
N ASN A 10 -6.02 -10.93 -15.07
CA ASN A 10 -5.74 -9.72 -15.82
C ASN A 10 -6.99 -8.81 -15.92
N PRO A 11 -6.84 -7.53 -16.32
CA PRO A 11 -7.95 -6.58 -16.36
C PRO A 11 -9.12 -6.96 -17.28
N LEU A 12 -8.89 -7.77 -18.31
CA LEU A 12 -9.93 -8.24 -19.22
C LEU A 12 -10.70 -9.46 -18.68
N GLY A 13 -10.18 -10.10 -17.62
CA GLY A 13 -10.84 -11.25 -16.97
C GLY A 13 -10.90 -12.52 -17.83
N ILE A 14 -10.20 -12.58 -18.95
CA ILE A 14 -10.08 -13.75 -19.83
C ILE A 14 -8.79 -14.54 -19.53
N PRO A 15 -8.64 -15.82 -19.94
CA PRO A 15 -7.41 -16.56 -19.71
C PRO A 15 -6.17 -15.90 -20.33
N SER A 16 -5.12 -15.68 -19.54
CA SER A 16 -3.88 -15.00 -19.97
C SER A 16 -2.80 -15.95 -20.51
N ASP A 17 -3.06 -17.26 -20.59
CA ASP A 17 -2.02 -18.28 -20.85
C ASP A 17 -1.30 -18.12 -22.19
N CYS A 18 -1.96 -17.52 -23.18
CA CYS A 18 -1.41 -17.27 -24.51
C CYS A 18 -0.42 -16.11 -24.57
N ASP A 19 -0.37 -15.24 -23.54
CA ASP A 19 0.45 -14.02 -23.53
C ASP A 19 1.12 -13.80 -22.15
N LYS A 20 1.73 -14.86 -21.62
CA LYS A 20 2.50 -14.79 -20.37
C LYS A 20 3.91 -14.27 -20.63
N ILE A 21 4.29 -13.26 -19.87
CA ILE A 21 5.66 -12.76 -19.77
C ILE A 21 6.30 -13.24 -18.45
N PRO A 22 7.64 -13.43 -18.40
CA PRO A 22 8.31 -13.78 -17.15
C PRO A 22 8.20 -12.65 -16.12
N PHE A 23 8.23 -13.00 -14.83
CA PHE A 23 8.14 -12.02 -13.76
C PHE A 23 9.31 -11.02 -13.78
N HIS A 24 10.54 -11.54 -13.91
CA HIS A 24 11.74 -10.73 -14.09
C HIS A 24 12.05 -10.58 -15.59
N PRO A 25 12.38 -9.38 -16.09
CA PRO A 25 12.56 -8.12 -15.35
C PRO A 25 11.28 -7.27 -15.18
N TYR A 26 10.20 -7.63 -15.87
CA TYR A 26 9.04 -6.77 -16.10
C TYR A 26 8.32 -6.33 -14.83
N TYR A 27 7.82 -7.28 -14.05
CA TYR A 27 7.10 -6.97 -12.82
C TYR A 27 8.05 -6.59 -11.68
N THR A 28 9.28 -7.11 -11.66
CA THR A 28 10.28 -6.70 -10.67
C THR A 28 10.55 -5.20 -10.70
N ILE A 29 10.77 -4.62 -11.90
CA ILE A 29 11.03 -3.18 -12.02
C ILE A 29 9.78 -2.36 -11.70
N LYS A 30 8.60 -2.82 -12.15
CA LYS A 30 7.32 -2.19 -11.82
C LYS A 30 7.08 -2.11 -10.32
N ASP A 31 7.35 -3.20 -9.60
CA ASP A 31 7.17 -3.28 -8.15
C ASP A 31 8.18 -2.39 -7.40
N ILE A 32 9.44 -2.34 -7.85
CA ILE A 32 10.44 -1.42 -7.30
C ILE A 32 10.00 0.04 -7.46
N LEU A 33 9.50 0.42 -8.64
CA LEU A 33 8.97 1.77 -8.87
C LEU A 33 7.81 2.06 -7.91
N GLY A 34 6.85 1.14 -7.80
CA GLY A 34 5.72 1.28 -6.87
C GLY A 34 6.17 1.43 -5.41
N PHE A 35 7.16 0.64 -4.99
CA PHE A 35 7.71 0.68 -3.64
C PHE A 35 8.42 2.01 -3.35
N VAL A 36 9.21 2.53 -4.29
CA VAL A 36 9.86 3.85 -4.17
C VAL A 36 8.82 4.96 -4.05
N LEU A 37 7.75 4.92 -4.86
CA LEU A 37 6.66 5.91 -4.76
C LEU A 37 5.95 5.83 -3.40
N MET A 38 5.59 4.63 -2.95
CA MET A 38 4.98 4.42 -1.63
C MET A 38 5.87 4.96 -0.50
N LEU A 39 7.16 4.62 -0.51
CA LEU A 39 8.10 5.11 0.50
C LEU A 39 8.29 6.62 0.42
N SER A 40 8.34 7.21 -0.78
CA SER A 40 8.49 8.66 -0.92
C SER A 40 7.33 9.42 -0.28
N LEU A 41 6.10 8.93 -0.45
CA LEU A 41 4.90 9.49 0.18
C LEU A 41 4.93 9.30 1.70
N LEU A 42 5.33 8.12 2.17
CA LEU A 42 5.47 7.84 3.61
C LEU A 42 6.51 8.76 4.26
N VAL A 43 7.68 8.92 3.64
CA VAL A 43 8.76 9.78 4.12
C VAL A 43 8.32 11.24 4.08
N ALA A 44 7.64 11.68 3.03
CA ALA A 44 7.10 13.03 2.97
C ALA A 44 6.11 13.30 4.11
N LEU A 45 5.18 12.37 4.37
CA LEU A 45 4.24 12.48 5.48
C LEU A 45 4.97 12.51 6.83
N ALA A 46 5.90 11.58 7.06
CA ALA A 46 6.61 11.47 8.33
C ALA A 46 7.53 12.67 8.63
N LEU A 47 8.21 13.22 7.62
CA LEU A 47 9.18 14.30 7.82
C LEU A 47 8.58 15.69 7.75
N PHE A 48 7.57 15.93 6.92
CA PHE A 48 7.00 17.26 6.72
C PHE A 48 5.65 17.46 7.43
N SER A 49 4.90 16.39 7.71
CA SER A 49 3.54 16.51 8.25
C SER A 49 3.13 15.31 9.12
N PRO A 50 3.92 14.96 10.16
CA PRO A 50 3.79 13.68 10.88
C PRO A 50 2.42 13.47 11.53
N ASN A 51 1.75 14.55 11.93
CA ASN A 51 0.45 14.51 12.61
C ASN A 51 -0.73 14.80 11.69
N LEU A 52 -0.52 14.93 10.36
CA LEU A 52 -1.57 15.33 9.42
C LEU A 52 -2.75 14.36 9.39
N LEU A 53 -2.48 13.07 9.56
CA LEU A 53 -3.49 12.01 9.60
C LEU A 53 -3.80 11.56 11.04
N GLY A 54 -3.30 12.29 12.04
CA GLY A 54 -3.51 12.00 13.46
C GLY A 54 -4.66 12.83 14.05
N ASP A 55 -5.20 12.34 15.17
CA ASP A 55 -6.16 13.08 15.99
C ASP A 55 -5.41 13.86 17.08
N PRO A 56 -5.52 15.21 17.16
CA PRO A 56 -4.88 16.01 18.20
C PRO A 56 -5.22 15.57 19.63
N GLU A 57 -6.42 15.05 19.88
CA GLU A 57 -6.86 14.66 21.22
C GLU A 57 -6.05 13.47 21.77
N ASN A 58 -5.45 12.64 20.91
CA ASN A 58 -4.59 11.52 21.31
C ASN A 58 -3.25 11.95 21.93
N PHE A 59 -2.92 13.26 21.93
CA PHE A 59 -1.81 13.79 22.72
C PHE A 59 -2.19 14.07 24.18
N THR A 60 -3.47 14.01 24.53
CA THR A 60 -3.94 14.10 25.91
C THR A 60 -4.08 12.70 26.53
N PRO A 61 -3.67 12.48 27.79
CA PRO A 61 -3.87 11.19 28.45
C PRO A 61 -5.37 10.86 28.59
N ALA A 62 -5.72 9.58 28.42
CA ALA A 62 -7.09 9.14 28.52
C ALA A 62 -7.72 9.47 29.89
N ASN A 63 -8.90 10.10 29.87
CA ASN A 63 -9.72 10.37 31.04
C ASN A 63 -11.01 9.54 30.98
N PRO A 64 -11.21 8.52 31.83
CA PRO A 64 -12.39 7.65 31.76
C PRO A 64 -13.69 8.36 32.16
N LEU A 65 -13.62 9.56 32.74
CA LEU A 65 -14.78 10.33 33.20
C LEU A 65 -15.21 11.43 32.21
N ALA A 66 -14.48 11.62 31.11
CA ALA A 66 -14.76 12.66 30.13
C ALA A 66 -14.59 12.14 28.70
N THR A 67 -15.57 12.41 27.87
CA THR A 67 -15.45 12.26 26.41
C THR A 67 -15.01 13.59 25.81
N PRO A 68 -14.13 13.59 24.79
CA PRO A 68 -13.86 14.79 24.00
C PRO A 68 -15.16 15.40 23.45
N PRO A 69 -15.23 16.73 23.29
CA PRO A 69 -16.42 17.44 22.82
C PRO A 69 -16.82 17.13 21.36
#